data_AF-A0A1X7GMQ6-F1
#
_entry.id   AF-A0A1X7GMQ6-F1
#
_cell.length_a   1.000
_cell.length_b   1.000
_cell.length_c   1.000
_cell.angle_alpha   90.00
_cell.angle_beta   90.00
_cell.angle_gamma   90.00
#
_symmetry.space_group_name_H-M   'P 1'
#
loop_
_entity.id
_entity.type
_entity.pdbx_description
1 polymer ?
#
loop_
_entity_poly.entity_id
_entity_poly.type
_entity_poly.pdbx_seq_one_letter_code
_entity_poly.pdbx_strand_id
1 'polypeptide(L)'
;MSPDERVQMQNTNKVVQGAGVQTFISTNGISDFKEAAPRGSVYVEFDFPANSLLQGGKDGWFKMIGPDEGKSQQFLLNKQGGEHLPTVKNIENLDKK
;
A
#
# COMPACT_ATOMS: atom_id res chain seq x y z
N MET A 1 5.71 6.88 -0.08
CA MET A 1 5.56 6.63 -1.53
C MET A 1 6.29 7.71 -2.29
N SER A 2 6.93 7.36 -3.39
CA SER A 2 7.64 8.26 -4.31
C SER A 2 6.66 8.82 -5.37
N PRO A 3 6.95 9.99 -5.96
CA PRO A 3 6.11 10.58 -7.01
C PRO A 3 5.90 9.67 -8.23
N ASP A 4 6.93 8.94 -8.66
CA ASP A 4 6.86 7.99 -9.79
C ASP A 4 5.93 6.81 -9.53
N GLU A 5 6.01 6.22 -8.32
CA GLU A 5 5.13 5.14 -7.89
C GLU A 5 3.66 5.60 -7.92
N ARG A 6 3.40 6.83 -7.47
CA ARG A 6 2.05 7.42 -7.53
C ARG A 6 1.56 7.58 -8.97
N VAL A 7 2.40 8.08 -9.88
CA VAL A 7 2.02 8.25 -11.30
C VAL A 7 1.70 6.90 -11.93
N GLN A 8 2.49 5.87 -11.64
CA GLN A 8 2.20 4.52 -12.10
C GLN A 8 0.90 3.96 -11.50
N MET A 9 0.62 4.18 -10.21
CA MET A 9 -0.65 3.76 -9.60
C MET A 9 -1.85 4.47 -10.25
N GLN A 10 -1.72 5.76 -10.56
CA GLN A 10 -2.77 6.51 -11.27
C GLN A 10 -2.99 6.01 -12.70
N ASN A 11 -1.92 5.70 -13.42
CA ASN A 11 -2.01 5.22 -14.80
C ASN A 11 -2.54 3.78 -14.89
N THR A 12 -2.12 2.92 -13.96
CA THR A 12 -2.46 1.49 -14.00
C THR A 12 -3.71 1.15 -13.19
N ASN A 13 -4.15 2.05 -12.31
CA ASN A 13 -5.15 1.78 -11.28
C ASN A 13 -4.81 0.53 -10.46
N LYS A 14 -3.51 0.23 -10.28
CA LYS A 14 -3.03 -0.91 -9.51
C LYS A 14 -1.98 -0.45 -8.53
N VAL A 15 -1.86 -1.14 -7.40
CA VAL A 15 -0.73 -0.92 -6.50
C VAL A 15 0.56 -1.24 -7.24
N VAL A 16 1.53 -0.36 -7.10
CA VAL A 16 2.87 -0.53 -7.66
C VAL A 16 3.76 -1.10 -6.57
N GLN A 17 4.57 -2.09 -6.94
CA GLN A 17 5.55 -2.64 -6.02
C GLN A 17 6.64 -1.60 -5.75
N GLY A 18 6.71 -1.13 -4.51
CA GLY A 18 7.76 -0.22 -4.08
C GLY A 18 9.11 -0.89 -3.83
N ALA A 19 10.12 -0.07 -3.60
CA ALA A 19 11.48 -0.50 -3.25
C ALA A 19 11.47 -1.22 -1.88
N GLY A 20 11.24 -2.53 -1.91
CA GLY A 20 11.04 -3.34 -0.70
C GLY A 20 10.02 -4.45 -0.85
N VAL A 21 9.39 -4.62 -2.03
CA VAL A 21 8.46 -5.71 -2.36
C VAL A 21 7.15 -5.68 -1.57
N GLN A 22 7.10 -4.88 -0.51
CA GLN A 22 5.95 -4.62 0.34
C GLN A 22 5.60 -3.13 0.31
N THR A 23 4.31 -2.83 0.44
CA THR A 23 3.80 -1.47 0.63
C THR A 23 3.08 -1.40 1.96
N PHE A 24 3.56 -0.55 2.87
CA PHE A 24 2.92 -0.33 4.17
C PHE A 24 1.79 0.69 4.07
N ILE A 25 0.66 0.37 4.69
CA ILE A 25 -0.57 1.16 4.67
C ILE A 25 -1.11 1.24 6.09
N SER A 26 -1.68 2.37 6.44
CA SER A 26 -2.33 2.58 7.73
C SER A 26 -3.75 3.04 7.47
N THR A 27 -4.68 2.45 8.21
CA THR A 27 -6.10 2.84 8.19
C THR A 27 -6.41 3.92 9.21
N ASN A 28 -5.45 4.26 10.09
CA ASN A 28 -5.57 5.32 11.08
C ASN A 28 -5.35 6.73 10.48
N GLY A 29 -5.09 6.82 9.17
CA GLY A 29 -4.89 8.06 8.44
C GLY A 29 -3.44 8.56 8.40
N ILE A 30 -3.25 9.77 7.88
CA ILE A 30 -1.92 10.35 7.60
C ILE A 30 -1.05 10.57 8.84
N SER A 31 -1.66 10.69 10.02
CA SER A 31 -0.95 10.97 11.26
C SER A 31 0.03 9.86 11.62
N ASP A 32 -0.33 8.59 11.36
CA ASP A 32 0.53 7.43 11.59
C ASP A 32 1.78 7.42 10.68
N PHE A 33 1.70 8.05 9.51
CA PHE A 33 2.81 8.14 8.57
C PHE A 33 3.59 9.44 8.65
N LYS A 34 2.99 10.53 9.14
CA LYS A 34 3.66 11.83 9.24
C LYS A 34 4.93 11.79 10.09
N GLU A 35 4.98 10.93 11.09
CA GLU A 35 6.17 10.75 11.94
C GLU A 35 7.17 9.73 11.38
N ALA A 36 6.71 8.76 10.59
CA ALA A 36 7.54 7.66 10.08
C ALA A 36 8.10 7.91 8.66
N ALA A 37 7.45 8.78 7.87
CA ALA A 37 7.79 8.97 6.47
C ALA A 37 8.95 9.96 6.28
N PRO A 38 9.95 9.65 5.42
CA PRO A 38 11.02 10.58 5.11
C PRO A 38 10.47 11.85 4.43
N ARG A 39 11.15 12.99 4.65
CA ARG A 39 10.81 14.29 4.04
C ARG A 39 10.77 14.15 2.52
N GLY A 40 9.68 14.62 1.89
CA GLY A 40 9.43 14.48 0.45
C GLY A 40 8.55 13.29 0.06
N SER A 41 8.08 12.49 1.02
CA SER A 41 7.08 11.45 0.78
C SER A 41 5.73 12.05 0.39
N VAL A 42 5.07 11.47 -0.62
CA VAL A 42 3.69 11.82 -0.96
C VAL A 42 2.69 10.99 -0.16
N TYR A 43 1.65 11.64 0.36
CA TYR A 43 0.52 10.99 1.02
C TYR A 43 -0.60 10.80 0.01
N VAL A 44 -1.07 9.56 -0.09
CA VAL A 44 -2.10 9.16 -1.05
C VAL A 44 -3.09 8.27 -0.32
N GLU A 45 -4.36 8.59 -0.44
CA GLU A 45 -5.47 7.74 -0.03
C GLU A 45 -6.05 7.07 -1.27
N PHE A 46 -6.39 5.80 -1.17
CA PHE A 46 -6.98 5.05 -2.27
C PHE A 46 -7.75 3.87 -1.71
N ASP A 47 -8.81 3.50 -2.41
CA ASP A 47 -9.60 2.32 -2.13
C ASP A 47 -8.92 1.09 -2.71
N PHE A 48 -8.95 0.00 -1.95
CA PHE A 48 -8.42 -1.31 -2.37
C PHE A 48 -9.28 -2.41 -1.75
N PRO A 49 -9.27 -3.62 -2.33
CA PRO A 49 -10.04 -4.73 -1.81
C PRO A 49 -9.35 -5.28 -0.54
N ALA A 50 -10.10 -5.32 0.57
CA ALA A 50 -9.56 -5.57 1.92
C ALA A 50 -8.92 -6.97 2.08
N ASN A 51 -9.34 -7.94 1.28
CA ASN A 51 -8.73 -9.27 1.16
C ASN A 51 -7.27 -9.23 0.71
N SER A 52 -6.79 -8.14 0.08
CA SER A 52 -5.40 -8.00 -0.32
C SER A 52 -4.49 -7.39 0.75
N LEU A 53 -5.03 -7.02 1.93
CA LEU A 53 -4.24 -6.50 3.04
C LEU A 53 -3.77 -7.61 3.98
N LEU A 54 -2.52 -7.54 4.39
CA LEU A 54 -1.96 -8.32 5.49
C LEU A 54 -1.66 -7.41 6.68
N GLN A 55 -1.72 -7.94 7.91
CA GLN A 55 -1.43 -7.13 9.10
C GLN A 55 0.06 -6.76 9.17
N GLY A 56 0.34 -5.47 9.36
CA GLY A 56 1.64 -4.81 9.33
C GLY A 56 2.34 -4.71 10.68
N GLY A 57 2.02 -5.60 11.63
CA GLY A 57 2.69 -5.71 12.93
C GLY A 57 2.02 -4.98 14.09
N LYS A 58 1.30 -3.87 13.86
CA LYS A 58 0.46 -3.19 14.87
C LYS A 58 -0.99 -3.04 14.38
N ASP A 59 -1.89 -2.78 15.32
CA ASP A 59 -3.30 -2.52 14.99
C ASP A 59 -3.43 -1.26 14.11
N GLY A 60 -4.31 -1.32 13.12
CA GLY A 60 -4.46 -0.28 12.09
C GLY A 60 -3.34 -0.21 11.05
N TRP A 61 -2.25 -0.98 11.22
CA TRP A 61 -1.18 -1.12 10.22
C TRP A 61 -1.37 -2.36 9.39
N PHE A 62 -1.24 -2.15 8.09
CA PHE A 62 -1.38 -3.16 7.07
C PHE A 62 -0.22 -3.08 6.10
N LYS A 63 -0.05 -4.16 5.35
CA LYS A 63 0.94 -4.27 4.28
C LYS A 63 0.30 -4.97 3.10
N MET A 64 0.53 -4.42 1.93
CA MET A 64 0.31 -5.12 0.67
C MET A 64 1.63 -5.72 0.20
N ILE A 65 1.54 -6.87 -0.44
CA ILE A 65 2.71 -7.61 -0.89
C ILE A 65 2.69 -7.76 -2.41
N GLY A 66 3.86 -7.60 -3.01
CA GLY A 66 4.09 -7.89 -4.41
C GLY A 66 4.26 -9.39 -4.68
N PRO A 67 4.29 -9.81 -5.96
CA PRO A 67 4.56 -11.19 -6.35
C PRO A 67 5.97 -11.69 -5.95
N ASP A 68 6.94 -10.78 -5.78
CA ASP A 68 8.31 -11.15 -5.38
C ASP A 68 8.47 -11.37 -3.86
N GLU A 69 7.40 -11.25 -3.07
CA GLU A 69 7.46 -11.32 -1.61
C GLU A 69 7.76 -12.75 -1.11
N GLY A 70 8.26 -12.92 0.12
CA GLY A 70 8.52 -14.24 0.69
C GLY A 70 7.30 -15.18 0.67
N LYS A 71 7.53 -16.48 0.41
CA LYS A 71 6.48 -17.51 0.24
C LYS A 71 5.43 -17.55 1.37
N SER A 72 5.84 -17.32 2.62
CA SER A 72 4.93 -17.33 3.76
C SER A 72 3.87 -16.23 3.68
N GLN A 73 4.25 -15.06 3.18
CA GLN A 73 3.34 -13.92 3.01
C GLN A 73 2.43 -14.15 1.81
N GLN A 74 2.96 -14.68 0.71
CA GLN A 74 2.14 -15.10 -0.43
C GLN A 74 1.08 -16.12 -0.02
N PHE A 75 1.45 -17.07 0.84
CA PHE A 75 0.52 -18.06 1.36
C PHE A 75 -0.60 -17.42 2.21
N LEU A 76 -0.26 -16.47 3.08
CA LEU A 76 -1.24 -15.73 3.87
C LEU A 76 -2.22 -14.95 2.98
N LEU A 77 -1.71 -14.26 1.96
CA LEU A 77 -2.52 -13.52 1.00
C LEU A 77 -3.47 -14.44 0.24
N ASN A 78 -2.97 -15.57 -0.26
CA ASN A 78 -3.80 -16.56 -0.96
C ASN A 78 -4.84 -17.19 -0.02
N LYS A 79 -4.51 -17.42 1.25
CA LYS A 79 -5.43 -18.00 2.24
C LYS A 79 -6.66 -17.13 2.48
N GLN A 80 -6.51 -15.81 2.42
CA GLN A 80 -7.62 -14.85 2.53
C GLN A 80 -8.24 -14.49 1.17
N GLY A 81 -7.81 -15.12 0.08
CA GLY A 81 -8.29 -14.85 -1.28
C GLY A 81 -7.89 -13.47 -1.80
N GLY A 82 -6.78 -12.92 -1.31
CA GLY A 82 -6.24 -11.65 -1.76
C GLY A 82 -5.46 -11.76 -3.07
N GLU A 83 -5.37 -10.65 -3.78
CA GLU A 83 -4.54 -10.52 -4.98
C GLU A 83 -3.29 -9.69 -4.70
N HIS A 84 -2.19 -10.08 -5.36
CA HIS A 84 -0.98 -9.29 -5.42
C HIS A 84 -1.23 -8.03 -6.23
N LEU A 85 -0.74 -6.90 -5.74
CA LEU A 85 -0.85 -5.61 -6.43
C LEU A 85 -2.31 -5.33 -6.88
N PRO A 86 -3.26 -5.28 -5.93
CA PRO A 86 -4.67 -5.19 -6.27
C PRO A 86 -4.98 -3.90 -7.02
N THR A 87 -6.10 -3.94 -7.75
CA THR A 87 -6.65 -2.73 -8.37
C THR A 87 -7.06 -1.75 -7.28
N VAL A 88 -6.59 -0.51 -7.43
CA VAL A 88 -6.93 0.60 -6.55
C VAL A 88 -7.89 1.55 -7.23
N LYS A 89 -8.73 2.21 -6.44
CA LYS A 89 -9.69 3.23 -6.90
C LYS A 89 -9.58 4.49 -6.05
N ASN A 90 -10.17 5.59 -6.52
CA ASN A 90 -10.25 6.84 -5.77
C ASN A 90 -8.90 7.31 -5.19
N ILE A 91 -7.87 7.34 -6.05
CA ILE A 91 -6.51 7.74 -5.66
C ILE A 91 -6.48 9.25 -5.41
N GLU A 92 -6.66 9.65 -4.15
CA GLU A 92 -6.65 11.03 -3.70
C GLU A 92 -5.29 11.40 -3.11
N ASN A 93 -4.78 12.57 -3.48
CA ASN A 93 -3.57 13.10 -2.88
C ASN A 93 -3.93 13.91 -1.63
N LEU A 94 -3.42 13.49 -0.48
CA LEU A 94 -3.60 14.18 0.80
C LEU A 94 -2.52 15.22 1.07
N ASP A 95 -1.49 15.30 0.22
CA ASP A 95 -0.47 16.35 0.22
C ASP A 95 -0.97 17.62 -0.50
N LYS A 96 -2.28 17.93 -0.39
CA LYS A 96 -2.83 19.19 -0.89
C LYS A 96 -2.33 20.32 0.00
N LYS A 97 -1.31 20.99 -0.50
CA LYS A 97 -0.80 22.28 -0.02
C LYS A 97 -1.76 23.41 -0.37
#